data_AF-A0A382WLM6-F1
#
_entry.id   AF-A0A382WLM6-F1
#
_cell.length_a   1.000
_cell.length_b   1.000
_cell.length_c   1.000
_cell.angle_alpha   90.00
_cell.angle_beta   90.00
_cell.angle_gamma   90.00
#
_symmetry.space_group_name_H-M   'P 1'
#
loop_
_entity.id
_entity.type
_entity.pdbx_description
1 polymer ?
#
loop_
_entity_poly.entity_id
_entity_poly.type
_entity_poly.pdbx_seq_one_letter_code
_entity_poly.pdbx_strand_id
1 'polypeptide(L)' 'MINSILIGDLILDNYVFGSVERISPEAPIPVLNHIEQKLVLGGALNVGSN' A
#
# COMPACT_ATOMS: atom_id res chain seq x y z
N MET A 1 -25.83 22.14 4.74
CA MET A 1 -25.03 21.00 4.24
C MET A 1 -24.04 21.55 3.24
N ILE A 2 -22.75 21.30 3.45
CA ILE A 2 -21.71 21.60 2.45
C ILE A 2 -21.50 20.31 1.67
N ASN A 3 -21.65 20.39 0.35
CA ASN A 3 -21.40 19.27 -0.54
C ASN A 3 -20.04 19.50 -1.20
N SER A 4 -19.17 18.50 -1.13
CA SER A 4 -17.84 18.53 -1.73
C SER A 4 -17.79 17.58 -2.92
N ILE A 5 -17.18 18.01 -4.02
CA ILE A 5 -16.85 17.14 -5.16
C ILE A 5 -15.35 16.92 -5.13
N LEU A 6 -14.94 15.65 -5.14
CA LEU A 6 -13.56 15.26 -5.14
C LEU A 6 -13.13 14.88 -6.56
N ILE A 7 -12.10 15.55 -7.08
CA ILE A 7 -11.52 15.27 -8.40
C ILE A 7 -10.04 15.01 -8.19
N GLY A 8 -9.59 13.83 -8.59
CA GLY A 8 -8.20 13.40 -8.46
C GLY A 8 -8.06 11.91 -8.68
N ASP A 9 -6.84 11.41 -8.56
CA ASP A 9 -6.52 10.02 -8.84
C ASP A 9 -6.98 9.09 -7.72
N LEU A 10 -7.58 7.97 -8.13
CA LEU A 10 -7.97 6.89 -7.24
C LEU A 10 -6.77 5.96 -7.07
N ILE A 11 -6.23 5.88 -5.86
CA ILE A 11 -5.06 5.08 -5.52
C ILE A 11 -5.44 4.08 -4.42
N LEU A 12 -4.93 2.87 -4.52
CA LEU A 12 -5.03 1.86 -3.47
C LEU A 12 -3.63 1.52 -2.98
N ASP A 13 -3.38 1.76 -1.70
CA ASP A 13 -2.11 1.42 -1.07
C ASP A 13 -2.17 -0.03 -0.59
N ASN A 14 -1.30 -0.88 -1.13
CA ASN A 14 -1.14 -2.26 -0.69
C ASN A 14 0.10 -2.39 0.19
N TYR A 15 -0.12 -2.54 1.50
CA TYR A 15 0.95 -2.80 2.46
C TYR A 15 1.18 -4.30 2.57
N VAL A 16 2.39 -4.75 2.28
CA VAL A 16 2.81 -6.15 2.36
C VAL A 16 3.74 -6.33 3.55
N PHE A 17 3.33 -7.18 4.50
CA PHE A 17 4.07 -7.51 5.71
C PHE A 17 4.66 -8.92 5.62
N GLY A 18 5.83 -9.11 6.21
CA GLY A 18 6.57 -10.36 6.13
C GLY A 18 7.86 -10.34 6.97
N SER A 19 8.57 -11.47 7.01
CA SER A 19 9.91 -11.56 7.58
C SER A 19 10.98 -11.57 6.49
N VAL A 20 12.17 -11.07 6.79
CA VAL A 20 13.35 -11.17 5.92
C VAL A 20 14.41 -11.98 6.66
N GLU A 21 14.73 -13.16 6.14
CA GLU A 21 15.66 -14.10 6.79
C GLU A 21 16.87 -14.43 5.91
N ARG A 22 16.87 -14.00 4.65
CA ARG A 22 17.98 -14.24 3.71
C ARG A 22 18.10 -13.17 2.64
N ILE A 23 19.24 -13.17 1.97
CA ILE A 23 19.52 -12.41 0.75
C ILE A 23 19.32 -13.31 -0.47
N SER A 24 18.86 -12.76 -1.58
CA SER A 24 18.72 -13.49 -2.85
C SER A 24 20.09 -13.97 -3.36
N PRO A 25 20.18 -15.21 -3.89
CA PRO A 25 21.40 -15.66 -4.56
C PRO A 25 21.58 -15.03 -5.96
N GLU A 26 20.52 -14.47 -6.55
CA GLU A 26 20.55 -13.85 -7.88
C GLU A 26 21.02 -12.38 -7.85
N ALA A 27 20.83 -11.69 -6.72
CA ALA A 27 21.23 -10.29 -6.54
C ALA A 27 21.35 -9.94 -5.05
N PRO A 28 22.14 -8.92 -4.67
CA PRO A 28 22.30 -8.48 -3.28
C PRO A 28 21.08 -7.69 -2.76
N ILE A 29 19.90 -8.31 -2.82
CA ILE A 29 18.61 -7.78 -2.34
C ILE A 29 17.96 -8.74 -1.33
N PRO A 30 17.25 -8.23 -0.32
CA PRO A 30 16.53 -9.06 0.64
C PRO A 30 15.35 -9.79 -0.01
N VAL A 31 15.05 -10.99 0.49
CA VAL A 31 13.81 -11.69 0.13
C VAL A 31 12.80 -11.56 1.26
N LEU A 32 11.66 -10.92 0.98
CA LEU A 32 10.55 -10.82 1.91
C LEU A 32 9.68 -12.09 1.83
N ASN A 33 9.61 -12.83 2.92
CA ASN A 33 8.66 -13.92 3.10
C ASN A 33 7.31 -13.32 3.54
N HIS A 34 6.35 -13.26 2.62
CA HIS A 34 5.03 -12.66 2.86
C HIS A 34 4.25 -13.39 3.97
N ILE A 35 3.61 -12.62 4.85
CA ILE A 35 2.79 -13.10 5.98
C ILE A 35 1.38 -12.50 5.93
N GLU A 36 1.27 -11.20 5.67
CA GLU A 36 0.00 -10.48 5.69
C GLU A 36 0.03 -9.33 4.69
N GLN A 37 -1.14 -8.94 4.19
CA GLN A 37 -1.31 -7.69 3.44
C GLN A 37 -2.50 -6.89 3.94
N LYS A 38 -2.40 -5.56 3.85
CA LYS A 38 -3.47 -4.62 4.17
C LYS A 38 -3.68 -3.67 3.00
N LEU A 39 -4.91 -3.60 2.52
CA LEU A 39 -5.33 -2.63 1.51
C LEU A 39 -5.91 -1.40 2.19
N VAL A 40 -5.47 -0.23 1.77
CA VAL A 40 -5.90 1.07 2.30
C VAL A 40 -6.20 2.02 1.16
N LEU A 41 -7.23 2.83 1.33
CA LEU A 41 -7.56 3.91 0.39
C LEU A 41 -6.43 4.95 0.40
N GLY A 42 -5.84 5.19 -0.77
CA GLY A 42 -4.80 6.18 -1.00
C GLY A 42 -5.30 7.31 -1.91
N GLY A 43 -4.46 8.33 -2.11
CA GLY A 43 -4.77 9.44 -3.03
C GLY A 43 -6.09 10.14 -2.70
N ALA A 44 -6.90 10.40 -3.73
CA ALA A 44 -8.21 11.03 -3.56
C ALA A 44 -9.17 10.18 -2.71
N LEU A 45 -9.05 8.84 -2.73
CA LEU A 45 -9.91 7.99 -1.92
C LEU A 45 -9.70 8.19 -0.42
N ASN A 46 -8.46 8.48 0.02
CA ASN A 46 -8.20 8.78 1.43
C ASN A 46 -8.89 10.10 1.86
N VAL A 47 -8.86 11.12 1.01
CA VAL A 47 -9.50 12.42 1.30
C VAL A 47 -11.02 12.28 1.37
N GLY A 48 -11.63 11.46 0.51
CA GLY A 48 -13.08 11.18 0.56
C GLY A 48 -13.51 10.27 1.71
N SER A 49 -12.56 9.59 2.38
CA SER A 49 -12.82 8.67 3.48
C SER A 49 -12.68 9.29 4.88
N ASN A 50 -12.31 10.58 4.96
CA ASN A 50 -12.20 11.37 6.20
C ASN A 50 -13.36 12.36 6.32
#